data_AF-A0A8J5L372-F1
#
_entry.id   AF-A0A8J5L372-F1
#
_cell.length_a   1.000
_cell.length_b   1.000
_cell.length_c   1.000
_cell.angle_alpha   90.00
_cell.angle_beta   90.00
_cell.angle_gamma   90.00
#
_symmetry.space_group_name_H-M   'P 1'
#
loop_
_entity.id
_entity.type
_entity.pdbx_description
1 polymer ?
#
loop_
_entity_poly.entity_id
_entity_poly.type
_entity_poly.pdbx_seq_one_letter_code
_entity_poly.pdbx_strand_id
1 'polypeptide(L)'
;MTTRADPPVATNSRTNTEGVSLFEDQVRNYRQNQRRRYMAGRALQRMARRITGREPYEYTLEQQLDPQVQLRQSMQERAALVPAEVLYHSRRDDAHHSVYVHRSEEAILVTTNQIDRSFIQEESFHQLQRSRMRFIHMGIIQVRVQILHRQEEGTLLLVVFRDNRWRGDQAIFAAMEIDLTHGSQLVYVIPDTMLTISDFYQNIQISILARGYEGWRNGEANILITRGMVGRLSNTPNVGFAYEVQNVVDYLASHGVRALPGRRYSTSEFMGQNWIIRPSTINIPLQPTEVTTNTLIDGRISMQFENYQTARTAMQPEYNNADQEIDNDEERMHLVAVLVSEQDHLVAEPEEVLYIKKGSITAQTPRRASKGAAGYDLAIDKDYVISPRGQELLSTGISIQVPEGTYARIAARSSYAFQGLIIGAGVVDSDFRGEVKIIVYNFSDNTLFLKAGEAVAQLILECYKTPMVMPVRELNMTSRGERGFVSTTPDKEQRIKIQKNEEMSYYKQGTKSSK
;
A
#
# COMPACT_ATOMS: atom_id res chain seq x y z
N MET A 1 21.28 -41.27 49.99
CA MET A 1 20.15 -40.62 49.31
C MET A 1 20.56 -39.19 49.00
N THR A 2 21.11 -39.02 47.80
CA THR A 2 21.80 -37.83 47.30
C THR A 2 21.06 -37.43 46.03
N THR A 3 20.13 -36.49 46.15
CA THR A 3 19.41 -35.92 45.01
C THR A 3 20.05 -34.59 44.64
N ARG A 4 20.74 -34.61 43.49
CA ARG A 4 21.38 -33.48 42.83
C ARG A 4 20.36 -32.37 42.55
N ALA A 5 20.76 -31.14 42.84
CA ALA A 5 20.10 -29.93 42.39
C ALA A 5 20.61 -29.58 40.98
N ASP A 6 19.69 -29.48 40.01
CA ASP A 6 19.98 -28.92 38.69
C ASP A 6 19.82 -27.38 38.73
N PRO A 7 20.72 -26.62 38.09
CA PRO A 7 20.66 -25.16 38.05
C PRO A 7 19.59 -24.63 37.07
N PRO A 8 19.10 -23.39 37.26
CA PRO A 8 18.12 -22.78 36.37
C PRO A 8 18.71 -22.51 34.99
N VAL A 9 18.06 -23.03 33.95
CA VAL A 9 18.39 -22.80 32.54
C VAL A 9 18.11 -21.34 32.20
N ALA A 10 19.16 -20.56 31.96
CA ALA A 10 19.08 -19.23 31.38
C ALA A 10 18.78 -19.33 29.87
N THR A 11 17.60 -18.90 29.46
CA THR A 11 17.24 -18.68 28.06
C THR A 11 17.91 -17.40 27.54
N ASN A 12 19.12 -17.54 27.02
CA ASN A 12 19.77 -16.54 26.17
C ASN A 12 19.70 -17.01 24.71
N SER A 13 18.70 -16.56 23.96
CA SER A 13 18.70 -16.66 22.49
C SER A 13 19.04 -15.30 21.88
N ARG A 14 20.34 -15.07 21.65
CA ARG A 14 20.81 -14.17 20.59
C ARG A 14 20.81 -14.96 19.29
N THR A 15 19.91 -14.65 18.36
CA THR A 15 19.98 -15.12 16.97
C THR A 15 20.54 -14.02 16.09
N ASN A 16 21.77 -14.23 15.62
CA ASN A 16 22.37 -13.55 14.48
C ASN A 16 21.57 -13.84 13.21
N THR A 17 21.07 -12.80 12.56
CA THR A 17 20.50 -12.83 11.21
C THR A 17 21.50 -12.20 10.23
N GLU A 18 22.06 -13.00 9.32
CA GLU A 18 22.70 -12.50 8.11
C GLU A 18 21.85 -12.86 6.87
N GLY A 19 21.33 -11.81 6.20
CA GLY A 19 21.61 -11.66 4.77
C GLY A 19 20.55 -12.05 3.72
N VAL A 20 19.36 -11.45 3.76
CA VAL A 20 18.64 -11.05 2.53
C VAL A 20 18.05 -9.66 2.78
N SER A 21 18.52 -8.67 2.02
CA SER A 21 18.17 -7.27 2.25
C SER A 21 16.71 -7.01 1.93
N LEU A 22 15.88 -6.85 2.96
CA LEU A 22 14.49 -6.42 2.84
C LEU A 22 14.45 -5.00 2.25
N PHE A 23 13.30 -4.55 1.73
CA PHE A 23 13.15 -3.16 1.31
C PHE A 23 13.34 -2.19 2.51
N GLU A 24 13.00 -2.65 3.72
CA GLU A 24 13.42 -2.06 4.99
C GLU A 24 14.95 -1.94 5.12
N ASP A 25 15.74 -2.88 4.58
CA ASP A 25 17.19 -2.76 4.54
C ASP A 25 17.67 -1.68 3.57
N GLN A 26 16.88 -1.21 2.61
CA GLN A 26 17.26 -0.06 1.77
C GLN A 26 17.03 1.26 2.51
N VAL A 27 15.94 1.37 3.27
CA VAL A 27 15.67 2.51 4.17
C VAL A 27 16.65 2.52 5.34
N ARG A 28 16.93 1.35 5.91
CA ARG A 28 17.95 1.14 6.95
C ARG A 28 19.36 1.39 6.42
N ASN A 29 19.70 0.96 5.21
CA ASN A 29 20.99 1.27 4.57
C ASN A 29 21.09 2.76 4.21
N TYR A 30 20.02 3.40 3.74
CA TYR A 30 19.99 4.85 3.51
C TYR A 30 20.22 5.60 4.83
N ARG A 31 19.47 5.26 5.89
CA ARG A 31 19.60 5.85 7.23
C ARG A 31 20.97 5.54 7.86
N GLN A 32 21.51 4.33 7.70
CA GLN A 32 22.84 3.94 8.17
C GLN A 32 23.95 4.67 7.40
N ASN A 33 23.80 4.85 6.08
CA ASN A 33 24.73 5.61 5.26
C ASN A 33 24.68 7.12 5.58
N GLN A 34 23.50 7.68 5.84
CA GLN A 34 23.37 9.07 6.32
C GLN A 34 23.93 9.23 7.73
N ARG A 35 23.68 8.28 8.66
CA ARG A 35 24.33 8.23 9.99
C ARG A 35 25.85 8.17 9.89
N ARG A 36 26.38 7.33 9.00
CA ARG A 36 27.83 7.21 8.75
C ARG A 36 28.41 8.52 8.20
N ARG A 37 27.72 9.17 7.25
CA ARG A 37 28.11 10.48 6.71
C ARG A 37 28.08 11.59 7.76
N TYR A 38 27.03 11.64 8.59
CA TYR A 38 26.90 12.60 9.69
C TYR A 38 27.99 12.41 10.76
N MET A 39 28.21 11.16 11.22
CA MET A 39 29.27 10.81 12.18
C MET A 39 30.67 11.14 11.63
N ALA A 40 30.92 10.87 10.35
CA ALA A 40 32.17 11.23 9.68
C ALA A 40 32.35 12.76 9.58
N GLY A 41 31.28 13.49 9.25
CA GLY A 41 31.25 14.95 9.27
C GLY A 41 31.53 15.52 10.65
N ARG A 42 30.97 14.91 11.71
CA ARG A 42 31.21 15.31 13.11
C ARG A 42 32.64 15.01 13.56
N ALA A 43 33.25 13.92 13.09
CA ALA A 43 34.65 13.60 13.35
C ALA A 43 35.60 14.61 12.68
N LEU A 44 35.31 14.99 11.43
CA LEU A 44 36.02 16.06 10.72
C LEU A 44 35.82 17.43 11.37
N GLN A 45 34.60 17.76 11.82
CA GLN A 45 34.31 18.98 12.57
C GLN A 45 34.99 19.02 13.94
N ARG A 46 35.13 17.88 14.64
CA ARG A 46 35.92 17.77 15.89
C ARG A 46 37.42 17.95 15.64
N MET A 47 37.94 17.45 14.51
CA MET A 47 39.31 17.73 14.07
C MET A 47 39.49 19.21 13.72
N ALA A 48 38.54 19.80 12.97
CA ALA A 48 38.55 21.23 12.65
C ALA A 48 38.44 22.10 13.91
N ARG A 49 37.62 21.72 14.91
CA ARG A 49 37.52 22.37 16.22
C ARG A 49 38.85 22.39 16.98
N ARG A 50 39.68 21.35 16.84
CA ARG A 50 41.05 21.30 17.39
C ARG A 50 42.03 22.24 16.67
N ILE A 51 41.71 22.67 15.45
CA ILE A 51 42.59 23.49 14.59
C ILE A 51 42.16 24.97 14.56
N THR A 52 40.85 25.27 14.59
CA THR A 52 40.32 26.62 14.31
C THR A 52 39.52 27.27 15.45
N GLY A 53 39.24 26.58 16.55
CA GLY A 53 38.67 27.14 17.79
C GLY A 53 37.24 27.72 17.70
N ARG A 54 36.58 27.72 16.54
CA ARG A 54 35.18 28.15 16.40
C ARG A 54 34.21 26.99 16.61
N GLU A 55 33.13 27.22 17.35
CA GLU A 55 32.01 26.28 17.43
C GLU A 55 31.10 26.43 16.20
N PRO A 56 30.99 25.40 15.33
CA PRO A 56 29.99 25.41 14.28
C PRO A 56 28.62 24.99 14.85
N TYR A 57 27.55 25.55 14.29
CA TYR A 57 26.18 25.19 14.62
C TYR A 57 25.95 23.69 14.35
N GLU A 58 25.62 22.91 15.39
CA GLU A 58 25.36 21.47 15.25
C GLU A 58 23.92 21.26 14.76
N TYR A 59 23.78 20.79 13.53
CA TYR A 59 22.51 20.24 13.04
C TYR A 59 22.36 18.81 13.55
N THR A 60 21.17 18.38 13.98
CA THR A 60 20.94 16.95 14.26
C THR A 60 20.83 16.19 12.94
N LEU A 61 21.18 14.90 12.94
CA LEU A 61 21.04 14.04 11.76
C LEU A 61 19.63 14.11 11.15
N GLU A 62 18.61 14.33 11.99
CA GLU A 62 17.22 14.41 11.54
C GLU A 62 16.91 15.65 10.71
N GLN A 63 17.66 16.76 10.88
CA GLN A 63 17.54 17.98 10.05
C GLN A 63 18.16 17.81 8.65
N GLN A 64 18.85 16.68 8.39
CA GLN A 64 19.51 16.37 7.12
C GLN A 64 18.80 15.30 6.27
N LEU A 65 17.70 14.72 6.77
CA LEU A 65 16.90 13.73 6.04
C LEU A 65 15.86 14.43 5.15
N ASP A 66 15.74 14.01 3.89
CA ASP A 66 14.79 14.59 2.93
C ASP A 66 13.36 14.07 3.19
N PRO A 67 12.40 14.94 3.57
CA PRO A 67 11.02 14.57 3.83
C PRO A 67 10.30 14.00 2.60
N GLN A 68 10.66 14.44 1.39
CA GLN A 68 9.99 14.03 0.16
C GLN A 68 10.30 12.58 -0.23
N VAL A 69 11.49 12.09 0.11
CA VAL A 69 11.90 10.71 -0.14
C VAL A 69 11.15 9.75 0.78
N GLN A 70 10.93 10.13 2.04
CA GLN A 70 10.12 9.35 2.98
C GLN A 70 8.65 9.29 2.55
N LEU A 71 8.10 10.44 2.11
CA LEU A 71 6.74 10.54 1.58
C LEU A 71 6.51 9.58 0.40
N ARG A 72 7.46 9.51 -0.54
CA ARG A 72 7.37 8.64 -1.72
C ARG A 72 7.42 7.14 -1.38
N GLN A 73 8.11 6.76 -0.31
CA GLN A 73 8.16 5.37 0.18
C GLN A 73 6.86 4.99 0.90
N SER A 74 6.32 5.90 1.72
CA SER A 74 4.98 5.74 2.32
C SER A 74 3.87 5.57 1.27
N MET A 75 3.99 6.22 0.11
CA MET A 75 3.00 6.07 -0.99
C MET A 75 2.95 4.66 -1.61
N GLN A 76 3.99 3.83 -1.41
CA GLN A 76 4.12 2.48 -1.98
C GLN A 76 3.55 1.38 -1.08
N GLU A 77 3.50 1.59 0.24
CA GLU A 77 2.97 0.65 1.23
C GLU A 77 1.59 1.13 1.70
N ARG A 78 0.52 0.69 1.04
CA ARG A 78 -0.84 1.20 1.30
C ARG A 78 -1.63 0.23 2.16
N ALA A 79 -2.09 0.69 3.33
CA ALA A 79 -3.32 0.20 3.90
C ALA A 79 -4.45 0.48 2.90
N ALA A 80 -5.06 -0.58 2.36
CA ALA A 80 -6.22 -0.47 1.49
C ALA A 80 -7.35 0.22 2.26
N LEU A 81 -7.98 1.22 1.64
CA LEU A 81 -9.24 1.77 2.17
C LEU A 81 -10.26 0.63 2.19
N VAL A 82 -11.05 0.53 3.26
CA VAL A 82 -12.17 -0.41 3.30
C VAL A 82 -13.08 -0.11 2.10
N PRO A 83 -13.33 -1.09 1.21
CA PRO A 83 -14.17 -0.86 0.03
C PRO A 83 -15.56 -0.38 0.44
N ALA A 84 -16.16 0.47 -0.40
CA ALA A 84 -17.48 1.03 -0.10
C ALA A 84 -18.57 -0.06 -0.01
N GLU A 85 -18.37 -1.18 -0.70
CA GLU A 85 -19.26 -2.34 -0.73
C GLU A 85 -19.30 -3.10 0.60
N VAL A 86 -18.25 -2.96 1.42
CA VAL A 86 -18.19 -3.54 2.78
C VAL A 86 -19.02 -2.70 3.75
N LEU A 87 -19.07 -1.38 3.52
CA LEU A 87 -19.74 -0.42 4.39
C LEU A 87 -21.22 -0.22 4.03
N TYR A 88 -21.49 -0.20 2.73
CA TYR A 88 -22.80 0.11 2.17
C TYR A 88 -23.32 -1.07 1.37
N HIS A 89 -24.61 -1.32 1.50
CA HIS A 89 -25.30 -2.23 0.61
C HIS A 89 -25.12 -1.83 -0.86
N SER A 90 -24.90 -2.84 -1.70
CA SER A 90 -24.69 -2.68 -3.13
C SER A 90 -25.90 -2.01 -3.78
N ARG A 91 -25.75 -0.73 -4.10
CA ARG A 91 -26.65 0.05 -4.96
C ARG A 91 -25.81 0.65 -6.08
N ARG A 92 -26.34 0.67 -7.30
CA ARG A 92 -25.69 1.34 -8.43
C ARG A 92 -25.72 2.85 -8.19
N ASP A 93 -24.61 3.52 -8.52
CA ASP A 93 -24.55 4.97 -8.56
C ASP A 93 -25.62 5.51 -9.53
N ASP A 94 -26.23 6.63 -9.16
CA ASP A 94 -27.20 7.34 -9.99
C ASP A 94 -26.94 8.86 -9.96
N ALA A 95 -27.83 9.65 -10.55
CA ALA A 95 -27.68 11.11 -10.60
C ALA A 95 -27.81 11.80 -9.23
N HIS A 96 -28.32 11.09 -8.21
CA HIS A 96 -28.62 11.60 -6.88
C HIS A 96 -27.68 11.03 -5.82
N HIS A 97 -26.99 9.91 -6.10
CA HIS A 97 -26.16 9.18 -5.15
C HIS A 97 -24.88 8.67 -5.81
N SER A 98 -23.74 8.87 -5.16
CA SER A 98 -22.48 8.26 -5.60
C SER A 98 -21.57 7.91 -4.44
N VAL A 99 -20.74 6.89 -4.62
CA VAL A 99 -19.66 6.58 -3.68
C VAL A 99 -18.57 7.66 -3.77
N TYR A 100 -18.15 8.16 -2.61
CA TYR A 100 -17.02 9.08 -2.51
C TYR A 100 -15.90 8.48 -1.70
N VAL A 101 -14.74 8.39 -2.34
CA VAL A 101 -13.50 7.94 -1.72
C VAL A 101 -12.55 9.12 -1.67
N HIS A 102 -12.18 9.51 -0.46
CA HIS A 102 -11.19 10.56 -0.22
C HIS A 102 -9.89 9.95 0.26
N ARG A 103 -8.78 10.51 -0.23
CA ARG A 103 -7.45 10.26 0.31
C ARG A 103 -6.61 11.52 0.16
N SER A 104 -6.02 11.98 1.26
CA SER A 104 -5.06 13.08 1.26
C SER A 104 -3.92 12.80 2.22
N GLU A 105 -2.72 13.25 1.87
CA GLU A 105 -1.52 13.12 2.70
C GLU A 105 -0.92 14.51 2.95
N GLU A 106 -0.46 14.74 4.17
CA GLU A 106 0.14 16.02 4.58
C GLU A 106 1.25 15.75 5.58
N ALA A 107 2.46 16.26 5.29
CA ALA A 107 3.55 16.30 6.25
C ALA A 107 3.39 17.55 7.13
N ILE A 108 3.33 17.37 8.44
CA ILE A 108 3.13 18.46 9.40
C ILE A 108 4.21 18.45 10.49
N LEU A 109 4.45 19.62 11.06
CA LEU A 109 5.36 19.83 12.17
C LEU A 109 4.57 20.00 13.47
N VAL A 110 4.36 18.92 14.24
CA VAL A 110 3.70 19.00 15.57
C VAL A 110 4.75 19.03 16.66
N THR A 111 4.90 20.16 17.34
CA THR A 111 5.74 20.27 18.53
C THR A 111 4.87 20.15 19.78
N THR A 112 4.99 21.08 20.73
CA THR A 112 4.16 21.13 21.94
C THR A 112 2.83 21.85 21.74
N ASN A 113 2.68 22.56 20.61
CA ASN A 113 1.44 23.27 20.29
C ASN A 113 0.46 22.38 19.54
N GLN A 114 -0.82 22.53 19.86
CA GLN A 114 -1.91 21.92 19.10
C GLN A 114 -1.90 22.43 17.66
N ILE A 115 -2.11 21.51 16.74
CA ILE A 115 -2.30 21.78 15.32
C ILE A 115 -3.66 21.31 14.90
N ASP A 116 -4.42 22.21 14.29
CA ASP A 116 -5.72 21.90 13.70
C ASP A 116 -5.59 21.82 12.18
N ARG A 117 -6.25 20.82 11.58
CA ARG A 117 -6.35 20.66 10.13
C ARG A 117 -7.76 20.29 9.71
N SER A 118 -8.24 20.88 8.62
CA SER A 118 -9.47 20.41 7.96
C SER A 118 -9.28 18.98 7.49
N PHE A 119 -10.35 18.19 7.55
CA PHE A 119 -10.26 16.77 7.20
C PHE A 119 -9.94 16.56 5.71
N ILE A 120 -10.58 17.33 4.82
CA ILE A 120 -10.25 17.35 3.39
C ILE A 120 -9.47 18.61 3.01
N GLN A 121 -8.72 18.53 1.92
CA GLN A 121 -8.00 19.66 1.34
C GLN A 121 -8.95 20.52 0.49
N GLU A 122 -8.58 21.77 0.27
CA GLU A 122 -9.34 22.73 -0.54
C GLU A 122 -9.59 22.22 -1.97
N GLU A 123 -8.61 21.53 -2.55
CA GLU A 123 -8.72 20.89 -3.87
C GLU A 123 -9.83 19.84 -3.91
N SER A 124 -9.90 18.99 -2.89
CA SER A 124 -10.94 17.96 -2.73
C SER A 124 -12.31 18.60 -2.51
N PHE A 125 -12.38 19.71 -1.77
CA PHE A 125 -13.61 20.47 -1.59
C PHE A 125 -14.13 21.04 -2.92
N HIS A 126 -13.26 21.64 -3.74
CA HIS A 126 -13.66 22.12 -5.07
C HIS A 126 -14.09 21.00 -6.01
N GLN A 127 -13.47 19.82 -5.92
CA GLN A 127 -13.91 18.65 -6.66
C GLN A 127 -15.32 18.21 -6.23
N LEU A 128 -15.57 18.17 -4.92
CA LEU A 128 -16.90 17.87 -4.37
C LEU A 128 -17.94 18.90 -4.81
N GLN A 129 -17.62 20.20 -4.83
CA GLN A 129 -18.54 21.23 -5.34
C GLN A 129 -18.89 21.03 -6.82
N ARG A 130 -17.95 20.55 -7.65
CA ARG A 130 -18.20 20.26 -9.07
C ARG A 130 -19.06 19.01 -9.28
N SER A 131 -19.17 18.12 -8.30
CA SER A 131 -19.98 16.90 -8.39
C SER A 131 -21.49 17.19 -8.47
N ARG A 132 -21.92 18.43 -8.17
CA ARG A 132 -23.32 18.86 -8.04
C ARG A 132 -24.11 18.11 -6.95
N MET A 133 -23.44 17.33 -6.11
CA MET A 133 -24.03 16.75 -4.91
C MET A 133 -24.11 17.81 -3.80
N ARG A 134 -25.07 17.67 -2.89
CA ARG A 134 -25.31 18.66 -1.81
C ARG A 134 -24.83 18.18 -0.45
N PHE A 135 -25.00 16.88 -0.20
CA PHE A 135 -24.74 16.24 1.08
C PHE A 135 -23.65 15.19 0.94
N ILE A 136 -22.95 14.98 2.05
CA ILE A 136 -21.98 13.90 2.23
C ILE A 136 -22.34 13.14 3.49
N HIS A 137 -22.47 11.83 3.32
CA HIS A 137 -22.58 10.86 4.40
C HIS A 137 -21.18 10.41 4.81
N MET A 138 -20.82 10.67 6.07
CA MET A 138 -19.56 10.23 6.66
C MET A 138 -19.69 8.78 7.11
N GLY A 139 -19.34 7.87 6.21
CA GLY A 139 -19.30 6.44 6.48
C GLY A 139 -18.11 6.06 7.37
N ILE A 140 -16.98 5.72 6.76
CA ILE A 140 -15.74 5.40 7.48
C ILE A 140 -14.71 6.48 7.24
N ILE A 141 -14.10 6.95 8.32
CA ILE A 141 -12.97 7.85 8.32
C ILE A 141 -11.77 7.07 8.82
N GLN A 142 -10.61 7.27 8.20
CA GLN A 142 -9.35 6.73 8.66
C GLN A 142 -8.28 7.82 8.74
N VAL A 143 -7.44 7.75 9.76
CA VAL A 143 -6.24 8.58 9.88
C VAL A 143 -5.06 7.68 10.19
N ARG A 144 -4.09 7.66 9.28
CA ARG A 144 -2.77 7.12 9.54
C ARG A 144 -1.87 8.23 10.03
N VAL A 145 -1.16 7.97 11.11
CA VAL A 145 -0.10 8.85 11.61
C VAL A 145 1.20 8.09 11.57
N GLN A 146 2.19 8.66 10.92
CA GLN A 146 3.53 8.10 10.80
C GLN A 146 4.55 9.11 11.28
N ILE A 147 5.48 8.65 12.12
CA ILE A 147 6.60 9.45 12.56
C ILE A 147 7.69 9.51 11.47
N LEU A 148 8.14 10.72 11.11
CA LEU A 148 9.21 10.92 10.12
C LEU A 148 10.61 10.86 10.75
N HIS A 149 10.70 11.17 12.04
CA HIS A 149 11.96 11.33 12.80
C HIS A 149 11.83 10.85 14.24
N ARG A 150 12.92 10.35 14.85
CA ARG A 150 12.96 9.89 16.27
C ARG A 150 12.11 8.65 16.58
N GLN A 151 12.09 7.68 15.65
CA GLN A 151 11.64 6.32 15.97
C GLN A 151 12.44 5.80 17.18
N GLU A 152 11.77 5.12 18.11
CA GLU A 152 12.31 4.55 19.37
C GLU A 152 12.53 5.54 20.54
N GLU A 153 12.18 6.83 20.41
CA GLU A 153 12.41 7.83 21.47
C GLU A 153 11.19 8.15 22.37
N GLY A 154 10.12 7.36 22.33
CA GLY A 154 8.98 7.54 23.23
C GLY A 154 8.06 8.70 22.81
N THR A 155 7.53 8.67 21.59
CA THR A 155 6.66 9.76 21.09
C THR A 155 5.19 9.39 21.24
N LEU A 156 4.46 10.19 22.03
CA LEU A 156 3.00 10.06 22.17
C LEU A 156 2.31 11.15 21.37
N LEU A 157 1.23 10.78 20.71
CA LEU A 157 0.45 11.69 19.90
C LEU A 157 -1.04 11.51 20.20
N LEU A 158 -1.73 12.60 20.48
CA LEU A 158 -3.18 12.62 20.63
C LEU A 158 -3.79 13.13 19.32
N VAL A 159 -4.63 12.30 18.69
CA VAL A 159 -5.48 12.71 17.56
C VAL A 159 -6.90 12.86 18.05
N VAL A 160 -7.52 14.00 17.75
CA VAL A 160 -8.89 14.32 18.11
C VAL A 160 -9.66 14.72 16.87
N PHE A 161 -10.77 14.04 16.61
CA PHE A 161 -11.69 14.33 15.54
C PHE A 161 -12.80 15.23 16.06
N ARG A 162 -13.04 16.32 15.35
CA ARG A 162 -13.93 17.39 15.80
C ARG A 162 -14.95 17.79 14.76
N ASP A 163 -16.17 18.00 15.22
CA ASP A 163 -17.22 18.72 14.52
C ASP A 163 -17.44 20.07 15.22
N ASN A 164 -16.83 21.11 14.66
CA ASN A 164 -16.86 22.46 15.24
C ASN A 164 -18.19 23.21 15.04
N ARG A 165 -19.23 22.57 14.50
CA ARG A 165 -20.60 23.10 14.62
C ARG A 165 -21.06 23.13 16.07
N TRP A 166 -20.53 22.21 16.90
CA TRP A 166 -20.79 22.11 18.32
C TRP A 166 -19.68 22.79 19.14
N ARG A 167 -19.97 23.12 20.40
CA ARG A 167 -19.01 23.77 21.32
C ARG A 167 -18.65 22.85 22.48
N GLY A 168 -17.45 23.06 23.02
CA GLY A 168 -16.94 22.25 24.13
C GLY A 168 -16.76 20.79 23.74
N ASP A 169 -16.97 19.90 24.70
CA ASP A 169 -16.70 18.46 24.56
C ASP A 169 -17.60 17.79 23.50
N GLN A 170 -18.79 18.35 23.25
CA GLN A 170 -19.70 17.86 22.20
C GLN A 170 -19.13 18.01 20.79
N ALA A 171 -18.13 18.87 20.61
CA ALA A 171 -17.42 18.96 19.34
C ALA A 171 -16.55 17.74 19.07
N ILE A 172 -16.17 16.96 20.10
CA ILE A 172 -15.26 15.82 19.94
C ILE A 172 -16.10 14.57 19.68
N PHE A 173 -16.01 14.02 18.47
CA PHE A 173 -16.72 12.78 18.13
C PHE A 173 -15.82 11.55 18.14
N ALA A 174 -14.49 11.72 18.10
CA ALA A 174 -13.53 10.65 18.32
C ALA A 174 -12.20 11.20 18.86
N ALA A 175 -11.53 10.44 19.70
CA ALA A 175 -10.18 10.77 20.18
C ALA A 175 -9.38 9.49 20.40
N MET A 176 -8.07 9.59 20.23
CA MET A 176 -7.14 8.46 20.39
C MET A 176 -5.76 8.96 20.80
N GLU A 177 -5.21 8.33 21.81
CA GLU A 177 -3.80 8.44 22.13
C GLU A 177 -3.03 7.35 21.38
N ILE A 178 -1.97 7.76 20.71
CA ILE A 178 -1.19 6.98 19.75
C ILE A 178 0.25 6.96 20.25
N ASP A 179 0.79 5.78 20.46
CA ASP A 179 2.21 5.57 20.71
C ASP A 179 2.97 5.37 19.39
N LEU A 180 3.71 6.40 18.98
CA LEU A 180 4.53 6.41 17.77
C LEU A 180 5.99 5.99 18.04
N THR A 181 6.28 5.41 19.21
CA THR A 181 7.62 4.90 19.53
C THR A 181 8.08 3.86 18.50
N HIS A 182 7.17 3.01 18.03
CA HIS A 182 7.43 2.04 16.97
C HIS A 182 6.39 2.19 15.85
N GLY A 183 6.79 2.92 14.80
CA GLY A 183 6.15 2.84 13.50
C GLY A 183 5.04 3.83 13.19
N SER A 184 4.16 3.43 12.27
CA SER A 184 2.92 4.14 11.96
C SER A 184 1.73 3.47 12.64
N GLN A 185 0.78 4.27 13.11
CA GLN A 185 -0.52 3.76 13.54
C GLN A 185 -1.61 4.22 12.58
N LEU A 186 -2.58 3.36 12.35
CA LEU A 186 -3.74 3.62 11.50
C LEU A 186 -4.99 3.46 12.33
N VAL A 187 -5.86 4.47 12.31
CA VAL A 187 -7.08 4.44 13.12
C VAL A 187 -8.30 4.71 12.27
N TYR A 188 -9.37 3.95 12.54
CA TYR A 188 -10.66 4.07 11.88
C TYR A 188 -11.69 4.69 12.84
N VAL A 189 -12.59 5.48 12.30
CA VAL A 189 -13.70 6.11 13.02
C VAL A 189 -14.92 6.01 12.12
N ILE A 190 -16.03 5.58 12.68
CA ILE A 190 -17.29 5.50 11.95
C ILE A 190 -18.31 6.40 12.64
N PRO A 191 -18.40 7.68 12.22
CA PRO A 191 -19.29 8.64 12.86
C PRO A 191 -20.76 8.52 12.41
N ASP A 192 -21.03 7.87 11.27
CA ASP A 192 -22.37 7.67 10.70
C ASP A 192 -23.21 8.96 10.72
N THR A 193 -22.71 10.01 10.06
CA THR A 193 -23.31 11.35 10.14
C THR A 193 -23.39 11.98 8.76
N MET A 194 -24.54 12.59 8.43
CA MET A 194 -24.73 13.33 7.19
C MET A 194 -24.56 14.85 7.38
N LEU A 195 -23.85 15.48 6.45
CA LEU A 195 -23.52 16.90 6.46
C LEU A 195 -23.70 17.51 5.08
N THR A 196 -23.84 18.83 4.99
CA THR A 196 -23.60 19.51 3.71
C THR A 196 -22.11 19.43 3.37
N ILE A 197 -21.77 19.42 2.08
CA ILE A 197 -20.36 19.39 1.64
C ILE A 197 -19.58 20.60 2.20
N SER A 198 -20.23 21.77 2.28
CA SER A 198 -19.65 22.97 2.88
C SER A 198 -19.40 22.79 4.37
N ASP A 199 -20.38 22.27 5.12
CA ASP A 199 -20.23 22.06 6.56
C ASP A 199 -19.15 21.01 6.86
N PHE A 200 -19.06 19.97 6.04
CA PHE A 200 -18.02 18.96 6.14
C PHE A 200 -16.62 19.58 6.01
N TYR A 201 -16.39 20.39 4.98
CA TYR A 201 -15.09 21.04 4.77
C TYR A 201 -14.72 22.04 5.87
N GLN A 202 -15.70 22.84 6.33
CA GLN A 202 -15.46 23.92 7.28
C GLN A 202 -15.33 23.43 8.72
N ASN A 203 -16.16 22.47 9.11
CA ASN A 203 -16.35 22.12 10.53
C ASN A 203 -15.72 20.79 10.92
N ILE A 204 -15.52 19.85 10.00
CA ILE A 204 -14.89 18.56 10.32
C ILE A 204 -13.37 18.70 10.25
N GLN A 205 -12.75 18.53 11.41
CA GLN A 205 -11.35 18.82 11.62
C GLN A 205 -10.66 17.74 12.45
N ILE A 206 -9.34 17.69 12.33
CA ILE A 206 -8.46 16.87 13.14
C ILE A 206 -7.55 17.81 13.93
N SER A 207 -7.63 17.73 15.25
CA SER A 207 -6.69 18.38 16.17
C SER A 207 -5.64 17.38 16.60
N ILE A 208 -4.37 17.77 16.55
CA ILE A 208 -3.23 16.90 16.82
C ILE A 208 -2.33 17.57 17.83
N LEU A 209 -1.98 16.81 18.88
CA LEU A 209 -1.03 17.22 19.90
C LEU A 209 0.05 16.14 20.02
N ALA A 210 1.30 16.54 20.16
CA ALA A 210 2.40 15.61 20.34
C ALA A 210 3.14 15.89 21.65
N ARG A 211 3.66 14.82 22.27
CA ARG A 211 4.57 14.84 23.41
C ARG A 211 5.86 14.10 23.04
N GLY A 212 6.97 14.56 23.59
CA GLY A 212 8.32 14.07 23.21
C GLY A 212 9.03 14.95 22.17
N TYR A 213 8.38 15.99 21.61
CA TYR A 213 9.00 16.96 20.69
C TYR A 213 9.39 18.30 21.35
N GLU A 214 9.47 18.36 22.67
CA GLU A 214 9.76 19.58 23.46
C GLU A 214 11.12 20.25 23.14
N GLY A 215 12.06 19.48 22.59
CA GLY A 215 13.39 19.97 22.17
C GLY A 215 13.60 20.09 20.66
N TRP A 216 12.59 19.84 19.83
CA TRP A 216 12.72 19.82 18.38
C TRP A 216 12.93 21.23 17.80
N ARG A 217 13.98 21.42 17.01
CA ARG A 217 14.34 22.70 16.36
C ARG A 217 14.62 22.46 14.87
N ASN A 218 14.35 23.43 14.01
CA ASN A 218 14.72 23.50 12.59
C ASN A 218 14.34 22.28 11.70
N GLY A 219 13.13 21.72 11.86
CA GLY A 219 12.57 20.73 10.91
C GLY A 219 11.30 21.25 10.24
N GLU A 220 11.10 20.94 8.96
CA GLU A 220 9.91 21.37 8.20
C GLU A 220 8.65 20.56 8.54
N ALA A 221 8.83 19.28 8.87
CA ALA A 221 7.78 18.37 9.33
C ALA A 221 8.40 17.29 10.22
N ASN A 222 7.60 16.69 11.10
CA ASN A 222 8.02 15.54 11.91
C ASN A 222 7.02 14.38 11.89
N ILE A 223 5.80 14.63 11.42
CA ILE A 223 4.73 13.65 11.34
C ILE A 223 4.13 13.70 9.93
N LEU A 224 3.88 12.54 9.35
CA LEU A 224 3.10 12.37 8.14
C LEU A 224 1.71 11.88 8.50
N ILE A 225 0.70 12.58 8.02
CA ILE A 225 -0.71 12.22 8.22
C ILE A 225 -1.30 11.80 6.89
N THR A 226 -1.91 10.62 6.86
CA THR A 226 -2.78 10.18 5.77
C THR A 226 -4.21 10.21 6.27
N ARG A 227 -5.06 11.03 5.65
CA ARG A 227 -6.50 11.07 5.89
C ARG A 227 -7.17 10.29 4.77
N GLY A 228 -8.02 9.34 5.13
CA GLY A 228 -8.82 8.59 4.18
C GLY A 228 -10.26 8.57 4.61
N MET A 229 -11.19 8.53 3.66
CA MET A 229 -12.60 8.40 3.97
C MET A 229 -13.29 7.64 2.86
N VAL A 230 -14.23 6.79 3.23
CA VAL A 230 -15.22 6.23 2.31
C VAL A 230 -16.60 6.66 2.78
N GLY A 231 -17.26 7.45 1.95
CA GLY A 231 -18.55 8.07 2.20
C GLY A 231 -19.48 7.88 1.00
N ARG A 232 -20.71 8.39 1.15
CA ARG A 232 -21.63 8.55 0.02
C ARG A 232 -22.04 9.98 -0.14
N LEU A 233 -22.15 10.44 -1.38
CA LEU A 233 -22.69 11.73 -1.72
C LEU A 233 -24.17 11.59 -2.02
N SER A 234 -24.93 12.62 -1.68
CA SER A 234 -26.37 12.64 -1.95
C SER A 234 -26.86 14.05 -2.31
N ASN A 235 -27.95 14.10 -3.07
CA ASN A 235 -28.75 15.32 -3.26
C ASN A 235 -29.92 15.45 -2.29
N THR A 236 -30.29 14.37 -1.60
CA THR A 236 -31.33 14.32 -0.58
C THR A 236 -30.73 14.04 0.80
N PRO A 237 -31.29 14.63 1.87
CA PRO A 237 -30.78 14.40 3.23
C PRO A 237 -31.22 13.06 3.83
N ASN A 238 -32.21 12.39 3.23
CA ASN A 238 -32.74 11.11 3.70
C ASN A 238 -32.46 10.02 2.67
N VAL A 239 -31.24 9.49 2.69
CA VAL A 239 -30.94 8.26 1.97
C VAL A 239 -30.56 7.26 3.03
N GLY A 240 -31.49 6.35 3.33
CA GLY A 240 -31.22 5.14 4.09
C GLY A 240 -30.18 4.32 3.34
N PHE A 241 -28.91 4.63 3.56
CA PHE A 241 -27.83 3.73 3.21
C PHE A 241 -27.83 2.68 4.30
N ALA A 242 -28.35 1.49 4.00
CA ALA A 242 -28.24 0.37 4.92
C ALA A 242 -26.76 0.16 5.25
N TYR A 243 -26.44 0.43 6.50
CA TYR A 243 -25.10 0.68 7.03
C TYR A 243 -24.82 -0.38 8.10
N GLU A 244 -23.84 -1.24 7.85
CA GLU A 244 -23.52 -2.36 8.74
C GLU A 244 -22.08 -2.27 9.23
N VAL A 245 -21.92 -1.75 10.46
CA VAL A 245 -20.62 -1.64 11.15
C VAL A 245 -19.96 -3.02 11.26
N GLN A 246 -20.75 -4.07 11.48
CA GLN A 246 -20.25 -5.42 11.74
C GLN A 246 -19.46 -5.96 10.53
N ASN A 247 -19.91 -5.68 9.31
CA ASN A 247 -19.20 -6.08 8.10
C ASN A 247 -17.81 -5.44 8.00
N VAL A 248 -17.66 -4.20 8.48
CA VAL A 248 -16.36 -3.52 8.56
C VAL A 248 -15.46 -4.19 9.58
N VAL A 249 -15.99 -4.51 10.76
CA VAL A 249 -15.24 -5.19 11.81
C VAL A 249 -14.77 -6.57 11.34
N ASP A 250 -15.65 -7.32 10.69
CA ASP A 250 -15.36 -8.66 10.16
C ASP A 250 -14.36 -8.59 8.99
N TYR A 251 -14.51 -7.61 8.09
CA TYR A 251 -13.56 -7.35 7.01
C TYR A 251 -12.17 -6.99 7.56
N LEU A 252 -12.10 -6.09 8.53
CA LEU A 252 -10.82 -5.73 9.16
C LEU A 252 -10.19 -6.94 9.84
N ALA A 253 -10.97 -7.72 10.59
CA ALA A 253 -10.50 -8.95 11.24
C ALA A 253 -9.99 -9.98 10.23
N SER A 254 -10.68 -10.15 9.08
CA SER A 254 -10.26 -11.08 8.03
C SER A 254 -8.98 -10.63 7.30
N HIS A 255 -8.67 -9.34 7.33
CA HIS A 255 -7.44 -8.75 6.77
C HIS A 255 -6.31 -8.63 7.81
N GLY A 256 -6.38 -9.39 8.91
CA GLY A 256 -5.33 -9.43 9.94
C GLY A 256 -5.29 -8.19 10.83
N VAL A 257 -6.30 -7.34 10.76
CA VAL A 257 -6.36 -6.09 11.53
C VAL A 257 -7.06 -6.34 12.86
N ARG A 258 -6.36 -6.14 13.97
CA ARG A 258 -6.94 -6.25 15.32
C ARG A 258 -7.75 -5.00 15.64
N ALA A 259 -9.07 -5.08 15.46
CA ALA A 259 -10.00 -4.07 15.95
C ALA A 259 -10.05 -4.10 17.49
N LEU A 260 -9.78 -2.97 18.15
CA LEU A 260 -10.15 -2.81 19.55
C LEU A 260 -11.59 -2.27 19.61
N PRO A 261 -12.47 -2.87 20.43
CA PRO A 261 -13.80 -2.33 20.63
C PRO A 261 -13.66 -0.93 21.25
N GLY A 262 -14.30 0.07 20.63
CA GLY A 262 -14.36 1.42 21.19
C GLY A 262 -15.00 1.39 22.57
N ARG A 263 -14.29 1.92 23.56
CA ARG A 263 -14.84 2.18 24.89
C ARG A 263 -15.21 3.65 24.94
N ARG A 264 -16.45 3.96 25.36
CA ARG A 264 -16.83 5.34 25.70
C ARG A 264 -16.08 5.72 26.96
N TYR A 265 -15.15 6.67 26.85
CA TYR A 265 -14.47 7.25 27.99
C TYR A 265 -15.05 8.64 28.27
N SER A 266 -15.37 8.93 29.53
CA SER A 266 -15.48 10.32 29.97
C SER A 266 -14.08 10.91 30.11
N THR A 267 -13.92 12.20 29.82
CA THR A 267 -12.65 12.94 29.85
C THR A 267 -11.86 12.77 31.17
N SER A 268 -12.51 12.34 32.24
CA SER A 268 -11.97 12.09 33.57
C SER A 268 -11.19 10.78 33.76
N GLU A 269 -11.23 9.81 32.84
CA GLU A 269 -10.63 8.47 33.05
C GLU A 269 -9.33 8.21 32.27
N PHE A 270 -8.72 9.23 31.66
CA PHE A 270 -7.38 9.08 31.07
C PHE A 270 -6.33 8.90 32.18
N MET A 271 -5.88 7.66 32.39
CA MET A 271 -4.76 7.37 33.28
C MET A 271 -3.48 8.03 32.76
N GLY A 272 -3.00 9.02 33.50
CA GLY A 272 -1.57 9.29 33.63
C GLY A 272 -1.12 10.74 33.48
N GLN A 273 -1.67 11.51 32.53
CA GLN A 273 -1.28 12.91 32.30
C GLN A 273 -2.35 13.69 31.50
N ASN A 274 -2.68 14.92 31.90
CA ASN A 274 -3.75 15.74 31.29
C ASN A 274 -3.35 16.31 29.92
N TRP A 275 -4.07 15.98 28.85
CA TRP A 275 -3.97 16.67 27.56
C TRP A 275 -4.86 17.93 27.58
N ILE A 276 -4.31 19.09 27.23
CA ILE A 276 -5.06 20.35 27.17
C ILE A 276 -5.39 20.65 25.71
N ILE A 277 -6.62 20.32 25.30
CA ILE A 277 -7.13 20.63 23.96
C ILE A 277 -7.70 22.05 23.98
N ARG A 278 -7.19 22.91 23.09
CA ARG A 278 -7.65 24.28 22.87
C ARG A 278 -8.78 24.31 21.81
N PRO A 279 -9.60 25.36 21.79
CA PRO A 279 -10.51 25.61 20.67
C PRO A 279 -9.75 25.62 19.33
N SER A 280 -10.41 25.18 18.25
CA SER A 280 -9.79 25.17 16.92
C SER A 280 -9.33 26.57 16.51
N THR A 281 -8.15 26.62 15.92
CA THR A 281 -7.50 27.84 15.41
C THR A 281 -7.76 28.12 13.94
N ILE A 282 -8.47 27.23 13.23
CA ILE A 282 -8.81 27.43 11.81
C ILE A 282 -9.85 28.55 11.69
N ASN A 283 -9.47 29.63 10.99
CA ASN A 283 -10.36 30.73 10.69
C ASN A 283 -11.38 30.31 9.62
N ILE A 284 -12.62 30.07 10.05
CA ILE A 284 -13.73 29.80 9.13
C ILE A 284 -14.16 31.13 8.50
N PRO A 285 -14.27 31.23 7.16
CA PRO A 285 -14.68 32.48 6.50
C PRO A 285 -16.06 32.93 6.97
N LEU A 286 -16.14 34.19 7.37
CA LEU A 286 -17.38 34.85 7.78
C LEU A 286 -17.97 35.61 6.58
N GLN A 287 -19.29 35.58 6.45
CA GLN A 287 -20.06 36.41 5.52
C GLN A 287 -20.87 37.44 6.29
N PRO A 288 -20.88 38.70 5.85
CA PRO A 288 -21.74 39.72 6.45
C PRO A 288 -23.20 39.43 6.13
N THR A 289 -24.08 39.52 7.12
CA THR A 289 -25.53 39.36 6.89
C THR A 289 -26.24 40.68 6.61
N GLU A 290 -25.60 41.80 6.91
CA GLU A 290 -26.17 43.14 6.71
C GLU A 290 -25.16 44.07 6.03
N VAL A 291 -25.68 44.97 5.20
CA VAL A 291 -24.90 46.03 4.55
C VAL A 291 -25.61 47.35 4.74
N THR A 292 -24.96 48.28 5.43
CA THR A 292 -25.44 49.63 5.65
C THR A 292 -24.81 50.54 4.59
N THR A 293 -25.63 51.17 3.75
CA THR A 293 -25.15 52.07 2.69
C THR A 293 -25.54 53.51 2.98
N ASN A 294 -24.56 54.41 3.03
CA ASN A 294 -24.79 55.85 3.24
C ASN A 294 -24.23 56.65 2.07
N THR A 295 -25.01 57.59 1.53
CA THR A 295 -24.55 58.53 0.51
C THR A 295 -23.90 59.74 1.18
N LEU A 296 -22.63 59.97 0.87
CA LEU A 296 -21.85 61.09 1.35
C LEU A 296 -22.28 62.39 0.64
N ILE A 297 -21.96 63.53 1.25
CA ILE A 297 -22.37 64.88 0.78
C ILE A 297 -21.84 65.18 -0.64
N ASP A 298 -20.75 64.53 -1.05
CA ASP A 298 -20.14 64.65 -2.37
C ASP A 298 -20.67 63.63 -3.41
N GLY A 299 -21.73 62.89 -3.07
CA GLY A 299 -22.36 61.90 -3.94
C GLY A 299 -21.69 60.52 -3.97
N ARG A 300 -20.59 60.30 -3.23
CA ARG A 300 -19.98 58.97 -3.09
C ARG A 300 -20.79 58.08 -2.15
N ILE A 301 -20.78 56.77 -2.38
CA ILE A 301 -21.49 55.80 -1.54
C ILE A 301 -20.49 55.13 -0.59
N SER A 302 -20.74 55.22 0.71
CA SER A 302 -20.07 54.43 1.74
C SER A 302 -20.88 53.16 2.02
N MET A 303 -20.22 52.00 2.06
CA MET A 303 -20.84 50.73 2.41
C MET A 303 -20.12 50.15 3.63
N GLN A 304 -20.89 49.82 4.67
CA GLN A 304 -20.40 49.18 5.88
C GLN A 304 -21.07 47.81 6.01
N PHE A 305 -20.26 46.77 6.13
CA PHE A 305 -20.72 45.39 6.29
C PHE A 305 -20.77 45.05 7.78
N GLU A 306 -21.93 44.60 8.25
CA GLU A 306 -22.20 44.34 9.67
C GLU A 306 -22.74 42.93 9.87
N ASN A 307 -22.75 42.47 11.12
CA ASN A 307 -23.32 41.19 11.53
C ASN A 307 -22.73 39.99 10.75
N TYR A 308 -21.41 39.82 10.87
CA TYR A 308 -20.70 38.69 10.27
C TYR A 308 -21.15 37.36 10.91
N GLN A 309 -21.63 36.44 10.09
CA GLN A 309 -21.94 35.06 10.47
C GLN A 309 -21.04 34.10 9.68
N THR A 310 -20.84 32.89 10.21
CA THR A 310 -20.21 31.82 9.42
C THR A 310 -20.95 31.67 8.10
N ALA A 311 -20.23 31.54 6.99
CA ALA A 311 -20.81 31.37 5.65
C ALA A 311 -21.66 30.08 5.56
N ARG A 312 -22.88 30.10 6.11
CA ARG A 312 -23.81 28.98 6.10
C ARG A 312 -24.30 28.78 4.68
N THR A 313 -23.98 27.64 4.08
CA THR A 313 -24.66 27.22 2.85
C THR A 313 -25.95 26.50 3.26
N ALA A 314 -27.04 27.27 3.35
CA ALA A 314 -28.47 26.95 3.25
C ALA A 314 -29.05 25.64 3.88
N MET A 315 -30.15 25.86 4.62
CA MET A 315 -31.19 24.94 5.12
C MET A 315 -30.70 23.76 5.96
N GLN A 316 -31.19 23.70 7.22
CA GLN A 316 -31.21 22.43 7.93
C GLN A 316 -31.98 21.41 7.08
N PRO A 317 -31.53 20.14 7.04
CA PRO A 317 -32.27 19.12 6.33
C PRO A 317 -33.70 19.05 6.86
N GLU A 318 -34.69 19.26 6.00
CA GLU A 318 -36.07 18.91 6.33
C GLU A 318 -36.18 17.39 6.24
N TYR A 319 -36.41 16.77 7.38
CA TYR A 319 -36.55 15.32 7.49
C TYR A 319 -37.88 14.89 6.88
N ASN A 320 -37.82 14.15 5.77
CA ASN A 320 -38.99 13.49 5.22
C ASN A 320 -39.20 12.17 5.97
N ASN A 321 -40.21 12.11 6.84
CA ASN A 321 -40.59 10.89 7.57
C ASN A 321 -41.18 9.78 6.68
N ALA A 322 -41.34 10.00 5.37
CA ALA A 322 -41.90 9.00 4.45
C ALA A 322 -40.89 7.93 4.00
N ASP A 323 -39.58 8.16 4.17
CA ASP A 323 -38.52 7.17 3.94
C ASP A 323 -38.03 6.60 5.30
N GLN A 324 -38.96 6.21 6.16
CA GLN A 324 -38.66 5.52 7.42
C GLN A 324 -38.46 4.03 7.15
N GLU A 325 -37.21 3.57 7.23
CA GLU A 325 -36.95 2.20 7.70
C GLU A 325 -36.62 2.28 9.20
N ILE A 326 -37.19 1.34 9.95
CA ILE A 326 -37.16 1.31 11.41
C ILE A 326 -35.72 1.08 11.86
N ASP A 327 -35.08 2.11 12.38
CA ASP A 327 -33.90 1.94 13.23
C ASP A 327 -34.40 1.37 14.56
N ASN A 328 -34.17 0.08 14.75
CA ASN A 328 -34.17 -0.51 16.07
C ASN A 328 -32.70 -0.72 16.41
N ASP A 329 -32.02 0.34 16.84
CA ASP A 329 -31.04 0.27 17.92
C ASP A 329 -30.55 1.66 18.31
N GLU A 330 -30.40 1.84 19.61
CA GLU A 330 -30.02 3.06 20.30
C GLU A 330 -28.73 3.68 19.75
N GLU A 331 -28.69 5.02 19.73
CA GLU A 331 -27.53 5.89 19.52
C GLU A 331 -26.18 5.26 19.88
N ARG A 332 -25.50 4.69 18.88
CA ARG A 332 -24.13 4.19 19.02
C ARG A 332 -23.24 4.79 17.94
N MET A 333 -22.53 5.88 18.28
CA MET A 333 -21.26 6.15 17.62
C MET A 333 -20.34 4.94 17.83
N HIS A 334 -20.01 4.25 16.75
CA HIS A 334 -19.11 3.12 16.76
C HIS A 334 -17.68 3.60 16.51
N LEU A 335 -16.97 3.90 17.60
CA LEU A 335 -15.52 4.08 17.54
C LEU A 335 -14.88 2.70 17.36
N VAL A 336 -14.29 2.43 16.19
CA VAL A 336 -13.48 1.22 15.97
C VAL A 336 -12.02 1.62 15.93
N ALA A 337 -11.41 1.77 17.11
CA ALA A 337 -9.98 2.07 17.19
C ALA A 337 -9.19 0.80 16.80
N VAL A 338 -8.61 0.81 15.61
CA VAL A 338 -7.65 -0.19 15.21
C VAL A 338 -6.27 0.25 15.66
N LEU A 339 -5.51 -0.64 16.31
CA LEU A 339 -4.07 -0.46 16.48
C LEU A 339 -3.37 -1.37 15.48
N VAL A 340 -2.78 -0.79 14.44
CA VAL A 340 -1.74 -1.47 13.66
C VAL A 340 -0.42 -0.98 14.26
N SER A 341 0.15 -1.73 15.21
CA SER A 341 1.54 -1.50 15.59
C SER A 341 2.42 -2.13 14.51
N GLU A 342 3.55 -1.49 14.14
CA GLU A 342 4.53 -2.11 13.22
C GLU A 342 5.12 -3.42 13.81
N GLN A 343 4.80 -3.77 15.05
CA GLN A 343 5.14 -5.04 15.70
C GLN A 343 4.00 -6.08 15.68
N ASP A 344 2.77 -5.69 15.33
CA ASP A 344 1.62 -6.58 15.11
C ASP A 344 1.36 -6.82 13.61
N HIS A 345 2.41 -6.77 12.79
CA HIS A 345 2.41 -7.51 11.54
C HIS A 345 2.38 -9.02 11.87
N LEU A 346 1.20 -9.52 12.27
CA LEU A 346 0.74 -10.76 11.66
C LEU A 346 0.64 -10.44 10.19
N VAL A 347 1.72 -10.79 9.50
CA VAL A 347 1.86 -10.78 8.06
C VAL A 347 0.53 -11.26 7.49
N ALA A 348 -0.26 -10.34 6.95
CA ALA A 348 -1.15 -10.72 5.87
C ALA A 348 -0.17 -11.28 4.83
N GLU A 349 -0.04 -12.60 4.81
CA GLU A 349 0.81 -13.32 3.88
C GLU A 349 0.56 -12.67 2.51
N PRO A 350 1.58 -12.05 1.89
CA PRO A 350 1.40 -11.37 0.62
C PRO A 350 0.62 -12.31 -0.30
N GLU A 351 -0.45 -11.81 -0.92
CA GLU A 351 -1.50 -12.67 -1.50
C GLU A 351 -0.96 -13.79 -2.41
N GLU A 352 0.26 -13.66 -2.94
CA GLU A 352 1.01 -14.76 -3.55
C GLU A 352 2.53 -14.66 -3.25
N VAL A 353 3.01 -15.28 -2.14
CA VAL A 353 4.46 -15.37 -1.82
C VAL A 353 5.12 -16.64 -2.38
N LEU A 354 6.27 -16.45 -3.02
CA LEU A 354 7.25 -17.52 -3.23
C LEU A 354 8.20 -17.61 -2.04
N TYR A 355 7.96 -18.59 -1.17
CA TYR A 355 8.83 -18.89 -0.03
C TYR A 355 10.07 -19.65 -0.48
N ILE A 356 11.24 -19.27 0.04
CA ILE A 356 12.53 -19.89 -0.32
C ILE A 356 13.30 -20.23 0.94
N LYS A 357 13.74 -21.48 1.04
CA LYS A 357 14.68 -21.96 2.07
C LYS A 357 16.01 -22.26 1.41
N LYS A 358 17.09 -21.64 1.89
CA LYS A 358 18.46 -21.97 1.47
C LYS A 358 18.98 -23.15 2.29
N GLY A 359 19.39 -24.21 1.61
CA GLY A 359 20.01 -25.40 2.20
C GLY A 359 21.54 -25.30 2.31
N SER A 360 22.18 -24.36 1.61
CA SER A 360 23.63 -24.13 1.66
C SER A 360 23.97 -22.63 1.67
N ILE A 361 25.18 -22.30 2.11
CA ILE A 361 25.70 -20.91 2.11
C ILE A 361 25.95 -20.39 0.69
N THR A 362 26.15 -21.28 -0.28
CA THR A 362 26.37 -20.94 -1.69
C THR A 362 25.06 -20.76 -2.47
N ALA A 363 23.93 -21.20 -1.91
CA ALA A 363 22.62 -21.05 -2.51
C ALA A 363 22.21 -19.57 -2.67
N GLN A 364 21.80 -19.19 -3.88
CA GLN A 364 21.35 -17.84 -4.16
C GLN A 364 19.82 -17.75 -4.14
N THR A 365 19.32 -16.63 -3.61
CA THR A 365 17.88 -16.33 -3.67
C THR A 365 17.53 -15.98 -5.12
N PRO A 366 16.55 -16.64 -5.75
CA PRO A 366 16.11 -16.30 -7.10
C PRO A 366 15.65 -14.85 -7.21
N ARG A 367 16.02 -14.17 -8.31
CA ARG A 367 15.69 -12.76 -8.54
C ARG A 367 15.18 -12.53 -9.94
N ARG A 368 14.28 -11.57 -10.10
CA ARG A 368 13.85 -11.09 -11.43
C ARG A 368 14.89 -10.12 -11.96
N ALA A 369 15.34 -10.33 -13.19
CA ALA A 369 16.32 -9.46 -13.84
C ALA A 369 15.75 -8.08 -14.19
N SER A 370 14.43 -7.96 -14.36
CA SER A 370 13.74 -6.69 -14.64
C SER A 370 12.32 -6.69 -14.09
N LYS A 371 11.70 -5.51 -14.00
CA LYS A 371 10.30 -5.36 -13.56
C LYS A 371 9.29 -6.12 -14.45
N GLY A 372 9.64 -6.37 -15.71
CA GLY A 372 8.81 -7.10 -16.68
C GLY A 372 9.20 -8.56 -16.87
N ALA A 373 10.23 -9.07 -16.19
CA ALA A 373 10.69 -10.45 -16.37
C ALA A 373 9.64 -11.46 -15.88
N ALA A 374 9.31 -12.45 -16.70
CA ALA A 374 8.34 -13.49 -16.34
C ALA A 374 8.88 -14.46 -15.28
N GLY A 375 10.19 -14.71 -15.29
CA GLY A 375 10.83 -15.68 -14.40
C GLY A 375 11.83 -15.09 -13.41
N TYR A 376 12.12 -15.87 -12.37
CA TYR A 376 13.17 -15.63 -11.39
C TYR A 376 14.42 -16.43 -11.78
N ASP A 377 15.56 -15.77 -11.95
CA ASP A 377 16.81 -16.43 -12.30
C ASP A 377 17.22 -17.46 -11.22
N LEU A 378 17.48 -18.70 -11.64
CA LEU A 378 17.92 -19.81 -10.80
C LEU A 378 19.42 -20.04 -10.97
N ALA A 379 20.18 -19.85 -9.89
CA ALA A 379 21.61 -20.08 -9.85
C ALA A 379 21.97 -21.46 -9.30
N ILE A 380 23.07 -22.00 -9.78
CA ILE A 380 23.65 -23.25 -9.28
C ILE A 380 24.56 -23.00 -8.08
N ASP A 381 24.65 -23.96 -7.17
CA ASP A 381 25.37 -23.80 -5.91
C ASP A 381 26.84 -24.29 -5.95
N LYS A 382 27.24 -24.94 -7.05
CA LYS A 382 28.60 -25.47 -7.30
C LYS A 382 28.92 -25.46 -8.80
N ASP A 383 30.21 -25.66 -9.12
CA ASP A 383 30.69 -25.77 -10.49
C ASP A 383 30.25 -27.10 -11.15
N TYR A 384 29.94 -27.05 -12.44
CA TYR A 384 29.62 -28.23 -13.26
C TYR A 384 30.33 -28.18 -14.61
N VAL A 385 30.63 -29.36 -15.15
CA VAL A 385 31.15 -29.55 -16.49
C VAL A 385 30.20 -30.50 -17.21
N ILE A 386 29.55 -30.01 -18.27
CA ILE A 386 28.59 -30.80 -19.04
C ILE A 386 29.24 -31.18 -20.35
N SER A 387 29.52 -32.47 -20.53
CA SER A 387 30.08 -33.00 -21.76
C SER A 387 29.18 -32.70 -22.98
N PRO A 388 29.75 -32.59 -24.19
CA PRO A 388 28.98 -32.55 -25.42
C PRO A 388 27.95 -33.68 -25.48
N ARG A 389 26.71 -33.39 -25.88
CA ARG A 389 25.61 -34.37 -25.91
C ARG A 389 25.29 -35.03 -24.56
N GLY A 390 25.80 -34.48 -23.46
CA GLY A 390 25.63 -35.01 -22.11
C GLY A 390 24.40 -34.46 -21.37
N GLN A 391 24.16 -35.00 -20.19
CA GLN A 391 23.10 -34.60 -19.27
C GLN A 391 23.70 -34.41 -17.88
N GLU A 392 23.25 -33.38 -17.15
CA GLU A 392 23.62 -33.17 -15.76
C GLU A 392 22.42 -32.77 -14.91
N LEU A 393 22.51 -33.03 -13.61
CA LEU A 393 21.54 -32.62 -12.61
C LEU A 393 22.17 -31.53 -11.72
N LEU A 394 21.77 -30.29 -11.95
CA LEU A 394 22.35 -29.14 -11.27
C LEU A 394 21.59 -28.84 -9.97
N SER A 395 22.33 -28.87 -8.87
CA SER A 395 21.94 -28.44 -7.53
C SER A 395 21.83 -26.91 -7.49
N THR A 396 20.76 -26.40 -6.88
CA THR A 396 20.55 -24.97 -6.65
C THR A 396 20.73 -24.62 -5.17
N GLY A 397 20.69 -25.62 -4.29
CA GLY A 397 20.74 -25.44 -2.85
C GLY A 397 19.52 -24.72 -2.28
N ILE A 398 18.42 -24.58 -3.03
CA ILE A 398 17.18 -23.98 -2.52
C ILE A 398 16.01 -24.96 -2.53
N SER A 399 15.15 -24.83 -1.53
CA SER A 399 13.80 -25.40 -1.51
C SER A 399 12.79 -24.26 -1.61
N ILE A 400 11.65 -24.52 -2.23
CA ILE A 400 10.64 -23.49 -2.45
C ILE A 400 9.26 -23.94 -1.96
N GLN A 401 8.42 -22.96 -1.67
CA GLN A 401 6.98 -23.12 -1.56
C GLN A 401 6.34 -22.02 -2.40
N VAL A 402 5.66 -22.44 -3.46
CA VAL A 402 4.99 -21.55 -4.41
C VAL A 402 3.60 -21.17 -3.89
N PRO A 403 3.01 -20.06 -4.39
CA PRO A 403 1.62 -19.70 -4.10
C PRO A 403 0.62 -20.79 -4.51
N GLU A 404 -0.48 -20.88 -3.77
CA GLU A 404 -1.58 -21.80 -4.11
C GLU A 404 -2.14 -21.50 -5.51
N GLY A 405 -2.55 -22.53 -6.25
CA GLY A 405 -3.01 -22.38 -7.64
C GLY A 405 -1.90 -22.16 -8.67
N THR A 406 -0.63 -22.16 -8.26
CA THR A 406 0.53 -22.07 -9.15
C THR A 406 1.49 -23.25 -9.00
N TYR A 407 2.20 -23.60 -10.07
CA TYR A 407 3.35 -24.49 -10.00
C TYR A 407 4.58 -23.75 -10.52
N ALA A 408 5.78 -24.16 -10.10
CA ALA A 408 7.01 -23.56 -10.56
C ALA A 408 7.54 -24.31 -11.79
N ARG A 409 7.51 -23.65 -12.96
CA ARG A 409 8.15 -24.15 -14.17
C ARG A 409 9.61 -23.71 -14.25
N ILE A 410 10.54 -24.66 -14.34
CA ILE A 410 11.94 -24.40 -14.66
C ILE A 410 12.07 -24.24 -16.18
N ALA A 411 12.47 -23.05 -16.62
CA ALA A 411 12.59 -22.67 -18.02
C ALA A 411 14.03 -22.29 -18.38
N ALA A 412 14.39 -22.50 -19.65
CA ALA A 412 15.69 -22.08 -20.15
C ALA A 412 15.82 -20.54 -20.17
N ARG A 413 17.02 -20.03 -19.91
CA ARG A 413 17.38 -18.65 -20.25
C ARG A 413 17.84 -18.62 -21.71
N SER A 414 17.46 -17.58 -22.45
CA SER A 414 17.77 -17.47 -23.88
C SER A 414 19.27 -17.56 -24.19
N SER A 415 20.12 -17.04 -23.29
CA SER A 415 21.58 -17.10 -23.42
C SER A 415 22.15 -18.52 -23.42
N TYR A 416 21.63 -19.42 -22.57
CA TYR A 416 22.09 -20.82 -22.51
C TYR A 416 21.40 -21.69 -23.54
N ALA A 417 20.13 -21.40 -23.87
CA ALA A 417 19.45 -22.06 -24.97
C ALA A 417 20.21 -21.84 -26.29
N PHE A 418 20.73 -20.63 -26.52
CA PHE A 418 21.58 -20.33 -27.68
C PHE A 418 22.90 -21.11 -27.69
N GLN A 419 23.45 -21.44 -26.52
CA GLN A 419 24.64 -22.30 -26.39
C GLN A 419 24.34 -23.81 -26.49
N GLY A 420 23.08 -24.18 -26.73
CA GLY A 420 22.64 -25.57 -26.86
C GLY A 420 22.24 -26.23 -25.54
N LEU A 421 22.12 -25.49 -24.44
CA LEU A 421 21.63 -26.04 -23.17
C LEU A 421 20.09 -26.07 -23.16
N ILE A 422 19.53 -27.27 -22.96
CA ILE A 422 18.08 -27.49 -22.88
C ILE A 422 17.70 -27.90 -21.46
N ILE A 423 16.63 -27.32 -20.92
CA ILE A 423 16.08 -27.72 -19.63
C ILE A 423 15.17 -28.92 -19.80
N GLY A 424 15.40 -29.97 -19.01
CA GLY A 424 14.58 -31.16 -18.91
C GLY A 424 13.55 -31.08 -17.78
N ALA A 425 12.46 -31.84 -17.92
CA ALA A 425 11.36 -31.90 -16.96
C ALA A 425 10.83 -30.49 -16.62
N GLY A 426 11.19 -29.96 -15.45
CA GLY A 426 10.96 -28.58 -15.09
C GLY A 426 9.58 -28.30 -14.51
N VAL A 427 8.84 -29.30 -14.04
CA VAL A 427 7.63 -29.09 -13.23
C VAL A 427 8.00 -29.28 -11.76
N VAL A 428 7.86 -28.22 -10.96
CA VAL A 428 7.99 -28.28 -9.50
C VAL A 428 6.61 -28.04 -8.90
N ASP A 429 6.05 -29.10 -8.32
CA ASP A 429 4.70 -29.10 -7.76
C ASP A 429 4.60 -28.21 -6.51
N SER A 430 3.38 -27.73 -6.23
CA SER A 430 3.16 -26.77 -5.15
C SER A 430 3.35 -27.35 -3.74
N ASP A 431 3.26 -28.66 -3.60
CA ASP A 431 3.49 -29.41 -2.36
C ASP A 431 4.93 -29.95 -2.24
N PHE A 432 5.77 -29.77 -3.26
CA PHE A 432 7.18 -30.16 -3.19
C PHE A 432 7.95 -29.25 -2.21
N ARG A 433 8.70 -29.86 -1.27
CA ARG A 433 9.55 -29.15 -0.29
C ARG A 433 11.01 -29.59 -0.32
N GLY A 434 11.36 -30.47 -1.26
CA GLY A 434 12.74 -30.89 -1.49
C GLY A 434 13.58 -29.78 -2.13
N GLU A 435 14.82 -30.10 -2.44
CA GLU A 435 15.69 -29.19 -3.17
C GLU A 435 15.25 -29.08 -4.64
N VAL A 436 15.13 -27.86 -5.15
CA VAL A 436 14.90 -27.59 -6.56
C VAL A 436 16.18 -27.93 -7.33
N LYS A 437 16.10 -28.86 -8.26
CA LYS A 437 17.23 -29.23 -9.12
C LYS A 437 16.89 -28.97 -10.58
N ILE A 438 17.90 -28.61 -11.35
CA ILE A 438 17.78 -28.27 -12.76
C ILE A 438 18.34 -29.44 -13.56
N ILE A 439 17.48 -30.17 -14.28
CA ILE A 439 17.94 -31.16 -15.26
C ILE A 439 18.31 -30.42 -16.53
N VAL A 440 19.52 -30.61 -17.01
CA VAL A 440 20.01 -29.97 -18.23
C VAL A 440 20.57 -30.99 -19.21
N TYR A 441 20.39 -30.71 -20.49
CA TYR A 441 20.98 -31.45 -21.60
C TYR A 441 21.82 -30.49 -22.43
N ASN A 442 23.07 -30.86 -22.72
CA ASN A 442 23.91 -30.12 -23.63
C ASN A 442 23.77 -30.68 -25.05
N PHE A 443 22.98 -30.01 -25.90
CA PHE A 443 22.81 -30.38 -27.31
C PHE A 443 23.90 -29.84 -28.23
N SER A 444 24.88 -29.10 -27.71
CA SER A 444 26.03 -28.64 -28.49
C SER A 444 27.12 -29.72 -28.60
N ASP A 445 28.06 -29.50 -29.51
CA ASP A 445 29.25 -30.33 -29.66
C ASP A 445 30.43 -29.83 -28.79
N ASN A 446 30.21 -28.81 -27.96
CA ASN A 446 31.22 -28.22 -27.08
C ASN A 446 30.94 -28.55 -25.61
N THR A 447 31.98 -28.70 -24.81
CA THR A 447 31.84 -28.83 -23.34
C THR A 447 31.37 -27.49 -22.76
N LEU A 448 30.35 -27.53 -21.91
CA LEU A 448 29.87 -26.35 -21.19
C LEU A 448 30.42 -26.35 -19.75
N PHE A 449 31.00 -25.23 -19.36
CA PHE A 449 31.51 -25.00 -18.01
C PHE A 449 30.58 -24.02 -17.31
N LEU A 450 29.92 -24.48 -16.24
CA LEU A 450 29.01 -23.67 -15.46
C LEU A 450 29.64 -23.42 -14.09
N LYS A 451 29.64 -22.16 -13.64
CA LYS A 451 30.25 -21.76 -12.38
C LYS A 451 29.23 -21.61 -11.25
N ALA A 452 29.64 -21.93 -10.03
CA ALA A 452 28.85 -21.68 -8.84
C ALA A 452 28.39 -20.22 -8.80
N GLY A 453 27.10 -20.01 -8.54
CA GLY A 453 26.45 -18.71 -8.51
C GLY A 453 26.00 -18.18 -9.87
N GLU A 454 26.22 -18.91 -10.95
CA GLU A 454 25.76 -18.55 -12.29
C GLU A 454 24.28 -18.94 -12.48
N ALA A 455 23.46 -18.01 -12.96
CA ALA A 455 22.04 -18.25 -13.22
C ALA A 455 21.85 -19.00 -14.55
N VAL A 456 21.54 -20.29 -14.52
CA VAL A 456 21.50 -21.15 -15.73
C VAL A 456 20.08 -21.40 -16.24
N ALA A 457 19.09 -21.28 -15.37
CA ALA A 457 17.68 -21.41 -15.69
C ALA A 457 16.88 -20.26 -15.05
N GLN A 458 15.58 -20.22 -15.29
CA GLN A 458 14.66 -19.31 -14.61
C GLN A 458 13.41 -20.07 -14.17
N LEU A 459 12.85 -19.68 -13.04
CA LEU A 459 11.61 -20.22 -12.49
C LEU A 459 10.44 -19.31 -12.88
N ILE A 460 9.40 -19.86 -13.49
CA ILE A 460 8.17 -19.15 -13.85
C ILE A 460 7.03 -19.75 -13.04
N LEU A 461 6.28 -18.91 -12.34
CA LEU A 461 5.08 -19.33 -11.61
C LEU A 461 3.91 -19.37 -12.59
N GLU A 462 3.44 -20.56 -12.93
CA GLU A 462 2.33 -20.75 -13.88
C GLU A 462 1.07 -21.16 -13.15
N CYS A 463 -0.02 -20.42 -13.38
CA CYS A 463 -1.33 -20.75 -12.87
C CYS A 463 -1.86 -22.03 -13.53
N TYR A 464 -2.46 -22.91 -12.73
CA TYR A 464 -3.05 -24.14 -13.22
C TYR A 464 -4.41 -24.41 -12.56
N LYS A 465 -5.17 -25.36 -13.12
CA LYS A 465 -6.41 -25.86 -12.52
C LYS A 465 -6.28 -27.37 -12.32
N THR A 466 -6.84 -27.86 -11.23
CA THR A 466 -6.94 -29.28 -10.89
C THR A 466 -8.40 -29.76 -10.92
N PRO A 467 -9.06 -29.74 -12.09
CA PRO A 467 -10.45 -30.18 -12.19
C PRO A 467 -10.59 -31.67 -11.89
N MET A 468 -11.76 -32.08 -11.41
CA MET A 468 -12.11 -33.49 -11.29
C MET A 468 -12.12 -34.15 -12.67
N VAL A 469 -11.43 -35.28 -12.81
CA VAL A 469 -11.42 -36.07 -14.05
C VAL A 469 -12.67 -36.94 -14.09
N MET A 470 -13.55 -36.69 -15.08
CA MET A 470 -14.80 -37.43 -15.27
C MET A 470 -14.75 -38.24 -16.58
N PRO A 471 -14.72 -39.58 -16.54
CA PRO A 471 -14.73 -40.39 -17.76
C PRO A 471 -16.10 -40.32 -18.44
N VAL A 472 -16.11 -40.09 -19.75
CA VAL A 472 -17.33 -40.02 -20.58
C VAL A 472 -17.22 -40.97 -21.78
N ARG A 473 -18.37 -41.37 -22.34
CA ARG A 473 -18.38 -42.22 -23.54
C ARG A 473 -17.96 -41.46 -24.80
N GLU A 474 -18.33 -40.18 -24.89
CA GLU A 474 -18.07 -39.33 -26.05
C GLU A 474 -17.78 -37.90 -25.59
N LEU A 475 -16.88 -37.21 -26.31
CA LEU A 475 -16.59 -35.78 -26.14
C LEU A 475 -17.45 -34.93 -27.10
N ASN A 476 -17.68 -33.68 -26.74
CA ASN A 476 -18.35 -32.73 -27.63
C ASN A 476 -17.51 -32.41 -28.87
N MET A 477 -18.16 -32.28 -30.03
CA MET A 477 -17.47 -31.89 -31.26
C MET A 477 -17.00 -30.43 -31.19
N THR A 478 -15.81 -30.17 -31.75
CA THR A 478 -15.28 -28.81 -31.94
C THR A 478 -14.95 -28.58 -33.41
N SER A 479 -14.83 -27.32 -33.82
CA SER A 479 -14.39 -26.96 -35.18
C SER A 479 -13.01 -27.52 -35.51
N ARG A 480 -12.14 -27.74 -34.52
CA ARG A 480 -10.82 -28.37 -34.71
C ARG A 480 -10.95 -29.87 -34.96
N GLY A 481 -11.82 -30.57 -34.22
CA GLY A 481 -11.99 -32.02 -34.30
C GLY A 481 -10.70 -32.77 -33.95
N GLU A 482 -10.40 -33.86 -34.65
CA GLU A 482 -9.23 -34.73 -34.44
C GLU A 482 -7.92 -34.17 -35.05
N ARG A 483 -7.93 -32.94 -35.58
CA ARG A 483 -6.77 -32.34 -36.26
C ARG A 483 -5.70 -31.91 -35.25
N GLY A 484 -4.68 -32.74 -35.07
CA GLY A 484 -3.46 -32.47 -34.29
C GLY A 484 -2.20 -32.88 -35.06
N PHE A 485 -1.10 -32.15 -34.86
CA PHE A 485 0.18 -32.27 -35.59
C PHE A 485 0.06 -32.03 -37.12
N VAL A 486 0.62 -30.91 -37.60
CA VAL A 486 0.64 -30.45 -39.02
C VAL A 486 -0.75 -30.23 -39.65
N SER A 487 -1.45 -29.15 -39.28
CA SER A 487 -2.74 -28.80 -39.94
C SER A 487 -2.82 -27.34 -40.45
N THR A 488 -1.67 -26.67 -40.59
CA THR A 488 -1.54 -25.33 -41.22
C THR A 488 -0.31 -25.27 -42.11
N THR A 489 -0.07 -26.31 -42.92
CA THR A 489 0.62 -26.08 -44.18
C THR A 489 -0.44 -25.61 -45.19
N PRO A 490 -0.23 -24.51 -45.93
CA PRO A 490 -1.13 -24.16 -47.02
C PRO A 490 -1.21 -25.35 -47.97
N ASP A 491 -2.43 -25.65 -48.41
CA ASP A 491 -2.79 -26.77 -49.27
C ASP A 491 -1.65 -27.16 -50.23
N LYS A 492 -1.35 -28.47 -50.32
CA LYS A 492 -0.48 -28.99 -51.40
C LYS A 492 -0.96 -28.48 -52.77
N GLU A 493 -2.25 -28.23 -52.95
CA GLU A 493 -2.81 -27.61 -54.16
C GLU A 493 -2.41 -26.15 -54.37
N GLN A 494 -2.24 -25.33 -53.31
CA GLN A 494 -1.74 -23.96 -53.43
C GLN A 494 -0.26 -23.94 -53.79
N ARG A 495 0.56 -24.83 -53.22
CA ARG A 495 1.97 -24.96 -53.60
C ARG A 495 2.13 -25.42 -55.06
N ILE A 496 1.32 -26.38 -55.52
CA ILE A 496 1.34 -26.83 -56.93
C ILE A 496 0.86 -25.70 -57.87
N LYS A 497 -0.12 -24.89 -57.47
CA LYS A 497 -0.56 -23.72 -58.27
C LYS A 497 0.48 -22.60 -58.31
N ILE A 498 1.16 -22.31 -57.21
CA ILE A 498 2.23 -21.30 -57.16
C ILE A 498 3.42 -21.76 -58.04
N GLN A 499 3.82 -23.03 -57.92
CA GLN A 499 4.94 -23.58 -58.69
C GLN A 499 4.63 -23.68 -60.20
N LYS A 500 3.39 -24.06 -60.58
CA LYS A 500 2.95 -24.01 -61.99
C LYS A 500 2.84 -22.59 -62.55
N ASN A 501 2.48 -21.60 -61.73
CA ASN A 501 2.41 -20.21 -62.17
C ASN A 501 3.79 -19.57 -62.32
N GLU A 502 4.77 -19.97 -61.50
CA GLU A 502 6.18 -19.57 -61.64
C GLU A 502 6.86 -20.24 -62.84
N GLU A 503 6.60 -21.52 -63.13
CA GLU A 503 7.07 -22.15 -64.37
C GLU A 503 6.44 -21.49 -65.62
N MET A 504 5.14 -21.16 -65.58
CA MET A 504 4.46 -20.49 -66.70
C MET A 504 4.91 -19.04 -66.92
N SER A 505 5.38 -18.34 -65.89
CA SER A 505 5.95 -16.99 -66.03
C SER A 505 7.36 -17.02 -66.61
N TYR A 506 8.16 -18.05 -66.26
CA TYR A 506 9.49 -18.27 -66.83
C TYR A 506 9.44 -18.61 -68.33
N TYR A 507 8.50 -19.47 -68.75
CA TYR A 507 8.31 -19.80 -70.19
C TYR A 507 7.74 -18.65 -71.03
N LYS A 508 6.95 -17.73 -70.44
CA LYS A 508 6.42 -16.55 -71.14
C LYS A 508 7.46 -15.42 -71.31
N GLN A 509 8.53 -15.39 -70.52
CA GLN A 509 9.64 -14.45 -70.72
C GLN A 509 10.70 -15.00 -71.70
N GLY A 510 10.85 -16.32 -71.81
CA GLY A 510 11.78 -16.97 -72.75
C GLY A 510 11.35 -17.03 -74.22
N THR A 511 10.09 -16.72 -74.55
CA THR A 511 9.54 -16.79 -75.93
C THR A 511 9.41 -15.45 -76.65
N LYS A 512 9.98 -14.36 -76.09
CA LYS A 512 10.09 -13.05 -76.76
C LYS A 512 11.50 -12.69 -77.26
N SER A 513 12.40 -13.68 -77.37
CA SER A 513 13.71 -13.51 -78.01
C SER A 513 14.02 -14.67 -78.96
N SER A 514 13.26 -14.74 -80.06
CA SER A 514 13.67 -15.36 -81.33
C SER A 514 12.56 -15.18 -82.36
N LYS A 515 12.55 -13.99 -82.99
CA LYS A 515 12.16 -13.78 -84.38
C LYS A 515 12.72 -12.45 -84.84
#